data_AF-A0AAU9SQU1-F1
#
_entry.id   AF-A0AAU9SQU1-F1
#
_cell.length_a   1.000
_cell.length_b   1.000
_cell.length_c   1.000
_cell.angle_alpha   90.00
_cell.angle_beta   90.00
_cell.angle_gamma   90.00
#
_symmetry.space_group_name_H-M   'P 1'
#
loop_
_entity.id
_entity.type
_entity.pdbx_description
1 polymer ?
#
loop_
_entity_poly.entity_id
_entity_poly.type
_entity_poly.pdbx_seq_one_letter_code
_entity_poly.pdbx_strand_id
1 'polypeptide(L)'
;MGSTSTISVLLLPLLLGLVQFAVSGHDYKQALSKSILFFEAQRSGHLPPNQRVSWRSHSGLNDGKSSGVDLVGGYYDAGDNVKFGLPMAFTVTTMCWSIIEYGGQLESNGELGHTMDAVKWGTDYFIKAHPEPNVLYGEVGDGKSDHYCWQRPEEMTTDRQAYKIDQNNPGSDLAGETAAAMAAASIVFRRSDPSYSAELLRHAHQLFEFADKYRGKYDSSITVAQKYYRSVSGYNDELLWAAVWLYQATNDKYYLDYLGKNGDSMGGTGWSMTEFGWDVKYAGVQTLVAKVLMQGKAGEHTAVFERYQQKAEQFMCSMLGKSTKNIQKTPGGLIFRQRWNNMQFVTSASFLAAVYSDYLSSSKRNLRCSQGNISPSQLLDFSKSQVDYILGDNPRATSYMVGYGQNYPRQVHHRGSSIVSFKVDQNFVTCRGGYATWYSRKGSDPNVLTGALVGGPDAYDNFANQRDNYEQTEPATYNNAPLLGVLARLISGSTGFDQLLPGVSPTPSPIIIKPAPVPNKKPTTPPAPSPSPITISQKMTNSWRSEGKVYYRYSTRLTNRSTQTLKNLKISITKLYGPIWGVTKTGNSYGFPSWMQSLPAGKSMEFVYIHTASPANVLVSKYYLE
;
A
#
# COMPACT_ATOMS: atom_id res chain seq x y z
N MET A 1 68.98 -59.59 -28.37
CA MET A 1 69.05 -58.29 -27.66
C MET A 1 68.09 -57.37 -28.40
N GLY A 2 66.81 -57.27 -28.00
CA GLY A 2 66.30 -56.33 -26.98
C GLY A 2 66.18 -54.92 -27.60
N SER A 3 65.08 -54.17 -27.60
CA SER A 3 63.74 -54.28 -27.03
C SER A 3 62.84 -53.29 -27.79
N THR A 4 61.56 -53.60 -28.03
CA THR A 4 60.56 -52.61 -28.50
C THR A 4 59.41 -52.54 -27.52
N SER A 5 59.22 -51.36 -26.92
CA SER A 5 58.15 -51.04 -25.97
C SER A 5 56.82 -50.83 -26.69
N THR A 6 55.78 -51.53 -26.25
CA THR A 6 54.37 -51.20 -26.53
C THR A 6 53.68 -50.77 -25.24
N ILE A 7 53.23 -49.51 -25.21
CA ILE A 7 52.40 -48.94 -24.14
C ILE A 7 50.93 -49.27 -24.44
N SER A 8 50.29 -50.03 -23.56
CA SER A 8 48.83 -50.24 -23.58
C SER A 8 48.12 -49.09 -22.86
N VAL A 9 47.24 -48.39 -23.58
CA VAL A 9 46.32 -47.39 -23.01
C VAL A 9 45.08 -48.12 -22.49
N LEU A 10 44.86 -48.08 -21.18
CA LEU A 10 43.61 -48.51 -20.55
C LEU A 10 42.54 -47.43 -20.68
N LEU A 11 41.42 -47.76 -21.34
CA LEU A 11 40.19 -46.97 -21.34
C LEU A 11 39.40 -47.25 -20.04
N LEU A 12 39.23 -46.25 -19.19
CA LEU A 12 38.27 -46.25 -18.09
C LEU A 12 36.93 -45.67 -18.58
N PRO A 13 35.77 -46.31 -18.32
CA PRO A 13 34.48 -45.72 -18.67
C PRO A 13 34.12 -44.64 -17.63
N LEU A 14 33.93 -43.41 -18.11
CA LEU A 14 33.46 -42.29 -17.31
C LEU A 14 31.96 -42.50 -17.00
N LEU A 15 31.62 -42.89 -15.76
CA LEU A 15 30.24 -42.85 -15.28
C LEU A 15 29.79 -41.38 -15.18
N LEU A 16 29.00 -40.91 -16.15
CA LEU A 16 28.21 -39.70 -15.99
C LEU A 16 27.14 -39.96 -14.92
N GLY A 17 27.39 -39.47 -13.71
CA GLY A 17 26.35 -39.33 -12.69
C GLY A 17 25.29 -38.35 -13.16
N LEU A 18 24.16 -38.86 -13.64
CA LEU A 18 22.92 -38.10 -13.75
C LEU A 18 22.50 -37.70 -12.33
N VAL A 19 22.88 -36.49 -11.92
CA VAL A 19 22.20 -35.83 -10.80
C VAL A 19 20.78 -35.59 -11.27
N GLN A 20 19.86 -36.47 -10.85
CA GLN A 20 18.45 -36.18 -10.89
C GLN A 20 18.22 -34.98 -9.97
N PHE A 21 18.19 -33.78 -10.53
CA PHE A 21 17.51 -32.66 -9.87
C PHE A 21 16.06 -33.09 -9.77
N ALA A 22 15.64 -33.53 -8.58
CA ALA A 22 14.23 -33.62 -8.27
C ALA A 22 13.70 -32.19 -8.41
N VAL A 23 12.98 -31.92 -9.51
CA VAL A 23 12.20 -30.68 -9.67
C VAL A 23 11.00 -30.79 -8.74
N SER A 24 11.26 -30.66 -7.44
CA SER A 24 10.21 -30.35 -6.48
C SER A 24 9.84 -28.90 -6.71
N GLY A 25 8.59 -28.63 -7.09
CA GLY A 25 8.11 -27.26 -7.23
C GLY A 25 8.27 -26.48 -5.92
N HIS A 26 8.40 -25.15 -6.05
CA HIS A 26 8.46 -24.23 -4.91
C HIS A 26 7.13 -24.19 -4.15
N ASP A 27 7.19 -24.09 -2.82
CA ASP A 27 6.01 -23.90 -1.96
C ASP A 27 5.64 -22.42 -1.93
N TYR A 28 4.88 -21.98 -2.93
CA TYR A 28 4.43 -20.59 -3.03
C TYR A 28 3.54 -20.16 -1.87
N LYS A 29 2.83 -21.10 -1.23
CA LYS A 29 2.02 -20.80 -0.03
C LYS A 29 2.92 -20.42 1.13
N GLN A 30 3.97 -21.20 1.38
CA GLN A 30 4.96 -20.85 2.38
C GLN A 30 5.66 -19.52 2.06
N ALA A 31 6.06 -19.30 0.81
CA ALA A 31 6.66 -18.03 0.39
C ALA A 31 5.72 -16.83 0.63
N LEU A 32 4.43 -16.99 0.37
CA LEU A 32 3.41 -15.96 0.58
C LEU A 32 3.29 -15.59 2.06
N SER A 33 3.07 -16.58 2.93
CA SER A 33 2.99 -16.37 4.38
C SER A 33 4.23 -15.67 4.92
N LYS A 34 5.42 -16.07 4.44
CA LYS A 34 6.68 -15.43 4.82
C LYS A 34 6.75 -13.97 4.34
N SER A 35 6.42 -13.70 3.08
CA SER A 35 6.45 -12.34 2.53
C SER A 35 5.58 -11.36 3.35
N ILE A 36 4.45 -11.82 3.91
CA ILE A 36 3.60 -10.99 4.77
C ILE A 36 4.26 -10.69 6.12
N LEU A 37 5.01 -11.64 6.69
CA LEU A 37 5.78 -11.42 7.94
C LEU A 37 6.82 -10.31 7.77
N PHE A 38 7.37 -10.11 6.58
CA PHE A 38 8.29 -8.99 6.36
C PHE A 38 7.63 -7.64 6.59
N PHE A 39 6.38 -7.43 6.14
CA PHE A 39 5.67 -6.19 6.44
C PHE A 39 5.45 -6.00 7.95
N GLU A 40 5.11 -7.06 8.68
CA GLU A 40 5.05 -6.98 10.14
C GLU A 40 6.40 -6.60 10.77
N ALA A 41 7.50 -7.06 10.18
CA ALA A 41 8.85 -6.72 10.59
C ALA A 41 9.26 -5.27 10.26
N GLN A 42 8.55 -4.59 9.34
CA GLN A 42 8.79 -3.19 8.97
C GLN A 42 7.90 -2.19 9.71
N ARG A 43 6.91 -2.64 10.50
CA ARG A 43 5.96 -1.75 11.20
C ARG A 43 6.67 -0.76 12.13
N SER A 44 6.42 0.53 12.02
CA SER A 44 6.76 1.56 13.02
C SER A 44 5.56 1.84 13.92
N GLY A 45 5.78 2.36 15.13
CA GLY A 45 4.73 2.76 16.07
C GLY A 45 4.32 1.67 17.07
N HIS A 46 3.07 1.75 17.55
CA HIS A 46 2.53 0.80 18.51
C HIS A 46 2.13 -0.51 17.84
N LEU A 47 3.03 -1.49 17.82
CA LEU A 47 2.75 -2.87 17.38
C LEU A 47 1.50 -3.47 18.05
N PRO A 48 0.67 -4.22 17.31
CA PRO A 48 -0.55 -4.80 17.86
C PRO A 48 -0.24 -6.03 18.73
N PRO A 49 -1.16 -6.43 19.65
CA PRO A 49 -0.93 -7.58 20.52
C PRO A 49 -0.80 -8.92 19.79
N ASN A 50 -1.34 -9.02 18.57
CA ASN A 50 -1.24 -10.20 17.70
C ASN A 50 -0.04 -10.14 16.73
N GLN A 51 0.95 -9.27 16.94
CA GLN A 51 2.19 -9.20 16.17
C GLN A 51 2.91 -10.56 16.15
N ARG A 52 3.14 -11.13 14.95
CA ARG A 52 3.79 -12.44 14.78
C ARG A 52 5.31 -12.35 14.81
N VAL A 53 5.87 -11.24 14.32
CA VAL A 53 7.32 -10.99 14.37
C VAL A 53 7.73 -10.59 15.79
N SER A 54 8.05 -11.60 16.60
CA SER A 54 8.21 -11.48 18.05
C SER A 54 9.43 -10.67 18.50
N TRP A 55 10.47 -10.56 17.67
CA TRP A 55 11.70 -9.83 18.00
C TRP A 55 11.58 -8.30 17.84
N ARG A 56 10.52 -7.80 17.20
CA ARG A 56 10.20 -6.36 17.11
C ARG A 56 9.45 -5.86 18.34
N SER A 57 9.62 -4.58 18.67
CA SER A 57 8.83 -3.87 19.70
C SER A 57 8.34 -2.50 19.21
N HIS A 58 7.66 -1.77 20.09
CA HIS A 58 7.19 -0.41 19.82
C HIS A 58 8.37 0.54 19.54
N SER A 59 8.23 1.36 18.50
CA SER A 59 9.28 2.30 18.05
C SER A 59 8.68 3.55 17.42
N GLY A 60 9.46 4.63 17.26
CA GLY A 60 8.97 5.85 16.60
C GLY A 60 7.77 6.52 17.30
N LEU A 61 7.68 6.40 18.62
CA LEU A 61 6.49 6.80 19.40
C LEU A 61 6.32 8.32 19.56
N ASN A 62 7.26 9.11 19.07
CA ASN A 62 7.20 10.57 19.08
C ASN A 62 7.10 11.18 17.67
N ASP A 63 6.90 10.34 16.64
CA ASP A 63 6.80 10.77 15.25
C ASP A 63 5.73 11.86 15.09
N GLY A 64 6.12 13.01 14.52
CA GLY A 64 5.22 14.15 14.26
C GLY A 64 4.99 15.09 15.46
N LYS A 65 5.38 14.70 16.68
CA LYS A 65 5.11 15.48 17.90
C LYS A 65 5.68 16.90 17.85
N SER A 66 6.89 17.08 17.32
CA SER A 66 7.52 18.41 17.15
C SER A 66 6.79 19.29 16.13
N SER A 67 6.06 18.69 15.20
CA SER A 67 5.22 19.35 14.19
C SER A 67 3.76 19.51 14.64
N GLY A 68 3.41 19.13 15.88
CA GLY A 68 2.06 19.25 16.44
C GLY A 68 1.04 18.25 15.86
N VAL A 69 1.52 17.16 15.26
CA VAL A 69 0.68 16.10 14.64
C VAL A 69 1.03 14.72 15.21
N ASP A 70 0.11 13.77 15.13
CA ASP A 70 0.42 12.35 15.40
C ASP A 70 0.79 11.67 14.09
N LEU A 71 2.06 11.30 13.93
CA LEU A 71 2.54 10.52 12.80
C LEU A 71 3.04 9.14 13.23
N VAL A 72 2.68 8.64 14.42
CA VAL A 72 3.05 7.29 14.89
C VAL A 72 2.34 6.23 14.03
N GLY A 73 3.09 5.23 13.56
CA GLY A 73 2.60 4.18 12.66
C GLY A 73 3.39 4.11 11.34
N GLY A 74 2.82 3.45 10.33
CA GLY A 74 3.41 3.30 9.01
C GLY A 74 4.56 2.29 8.98
N TYR A 75 5.29 2.27 7.86
CA TYR A 75 6.39 1.33 7.64
C TYR A 75 7.75 2.03 7.61
N TYR A 76 8.76 1.42 8.21
CA TYR A 76 10.14 1.72 7.84
C TYR A 76 10.39 1.22 6.42
N ASP A 77 11.14 2.00 5.64
CA ASP A 77 11.25 1.81 4.20
C ASP A 77 12.02 0.54 3.81
N ALA A 78 13.22 0.39 4.36
CA ALA A 78 14.17 -0.64 3.99
C ALA A 78 14.94 -1.19 5.22
N GLY A 79 16.27 -1.14 5.19
CA GLY A 79 17.14 -1.49 6.32
C GLY A 79 17.24 -0.42 7.41
N ASP A 80 16.63 0.74 7.16
CA ASP A 80 16.67 1.96 7.93
C ASP A 80 15.41 2.21 8.74
N ASN A 81 15.36 3.35 9.44
CA ASN A 81 14.21 3.73 10.25
C ASN A 81 13.52 5.01 9.77
N VAL A 82 13.78 5.42 8.53
CA VAL A 82 13.08 6.54 7.89
C VAL A 82 11.75 6.04 7.32
N LYS A 83 10.75 6.90 7.33
CA LYS A 83 9.45 6.64 6.71
C LYS A 83 9.33 7.47 5.45
N PHE A 84 9.83 6.95 4.34
CA PHE A 84 9.70 7.61 3.03
C PHE A 84 8.31 7.37 2.44
N GLY A 85 7.56 8.45 2.23
CA GLY A 85 6.14 8.40 1.87
C GLY A 85 5.89 7.90 0.45
N LEU A 86 6.71 8.31 -0.53
CA LEU A 86 6.53 7.93 -1.94
C LEU A 86 6.65 6.40 -2.15
N PRO A 87 7.75 5.73 -1.76
CA PRO A 87 7.84 4.27 -1.87
C PRO A 87 6.85 3.53 -0.97
N MET A 88 6.49 4.08 0.20
CA MET A 88 5.45 3.49 1.06
C MET A 88 4.08 3.51 0.39
N ALA A 89 3.71 4.62 -0.26
CA ALA A 89 2.45 4.74 -0.99
C ALA A 89 2.39 3.73 -2.14
N PHE A 90 3.45 3.62 -2.93
CA PHE A 90 3.56 2.60 -3.98
C PHE A 90 3.43 1.16 -3.46
N THR A 91 4.08 0.87 -2.32
CA THR A 91 3.96 -0.42 -1.63
C THR A 91 2.50 -0.72 -1.30
N VAL A 92 1.78 0.22 -0.68
CA VAL A 92 0.37 0.05 -0.31
C VAL A 92 -0.51 -0.11 -1.54
N THR A 93 -0.33 0.72 -2.59
CA THR A 93 -1.08 0.59 -3.85
C THR A 93 -0.93 -0.80 -4.45
N THR A 94 0.29 -1.35 -4.45
CA THR A 94 0.57 -2.66 -5.05
C THR A 94 0.07 -3.83 -4.20
N MET A 95 0.10 -3.72 -2.86
CA MET A 95 -0.59 -4.67 -1.98
C MET A 95 -2.11 -4.67 -2.24
N CYS A 96 -2.72 -3.49 -2.37
CA CYS A 96 -4.12 -3.37 -2.74
C CYS A 96 -4.42 -4.00 -4.10
N TRP A 97 -3.58 -3.72 -5.10
CA TRP A 97 -3.75 -4.32 -6.43
C TRP A 97 -3.67 -5.85 -6.37
N SER A 98 -2.73 -6.41 -5.59
CA SER A 98 -2.64 -7.85 -5.35
C SER A 98 -3.93 -8.44 -4.76
N ILE A 99 -4.54 -7.78 -3.78
CA ILE A 99 -5.82 -8.22 -3.19
C ILE A 99 -6.97 -8.09 -4.21
N ILE A 100 -6.99 -7.04 -5.01
CA ILE A 100 -8.07 -6.80 -5.99
C ILE A 100 -8.06 -7.87 -7.09
N GLU A 101 -6.88 -8.28 -7.57
CA GLU A 101 -6.78 -9.33 -8.60
C GLU A 101 -6.89 -10.75 -8.04
N TYR A 102 -6.35 -10.99 -6.82
CA TYR A 102 -6.13 -12.34 -6.29
C TYR A 102 -6.68 -12.56 -4.86
N GLY A 103 -7.64 -11.75 -4.43
CA GLY A 103 -8.22 -11.82 -3.08
C GLY A 103 -8.82 -13.17 -2.73
N GLY A 104 -9.44 -13.87 -3.69
CA GLY A 104 -9.97 -15.23 -3.48
C GLY A 104 -8.87 -16.27 -3.27
N GLN A 105 -7.72 -16.10 -3.92
CA GLN A 105 -6.55 -16.96 -3.73
C GLN A 105 -5.90 -16.70 -2.37
N LEU A 106 -5.79 -15.44 -1.96
CA LEU A 106 -5.33 -15.08 -0.62
C LEU A 106 -6.27 -15.66 0.44
N GLU A 107 -7.59 -15.61 0.23
CA GLU A 107 -8.60 -16.12 1.15
C GLU A 107 -8.53 -17.64 1.28
N SER A 108 -8.53 -18.38 0.16
CA SER A 108 -8.42 -19.84 0.15
C SER A 108 -7.12 -20.37 0.78
N ASN A 109 -6.09 -19.52 0.87
CA ASN A 109 -4.83 -19.84 1.55
C ASN A 109 -4.73 -19.29 2.98
N GLY A 110 -5.75 -18.58 3.48
CA GLY A 110 -5.80 -18.04 4.84
C GLY A 110 -4.98 -16.76 5.06
N GLU A 111 -4.51 -16.11 3.99
CA GLU A 111 -3.62 -14.94 4.06
C GLU A 111 -4.29 -13.61 3.70
N LEU A 112 -5.57 -13.62 3.28
CA LEU A 112 -6.31 -12.39 2.95
C LEU A 112 -6.35 -11.42 4.14
N GLY A 113 -6.71 -11.90 5.33
CA GLY A 113 -6.79 -11.07 6.53
C GLY A 113 -5.45 -10.41 6.88
N HIS A 114 -4.36 -11.19 6.86
CA HIS A 114 -3.02 -10.67 7.13
C HIS A 114 -2.55 -9.67 6.06
N THR A 115 -2.91 -9.88 4.80
CA THR A 115 -2.59 -8.95 3.71
C THR A 115 -3.41 -7.65 3.84
N MET A 116 -4.69 -7.74 4.21
CA MET A 116 -5.53 -6.57 4.50
C MET A 116 -5.03 -5.80 5.72
N ASP A 117 -4.57 -6.47 6.78
CA ASP A 117 -3.94 -5.83 7.93
C ASP A 117 -2.66 -5.08 7.53
N ALA A 118 -1.89 -5.63 6.59
CA ALA A 118 -0.69 -4.97 6.05
C ALA A 118 -1.05 -3.70 5.25
N VAL A 119 -2.10 -3.74 4.43
CA VAL A 119 -2.63 -2.54 3.76
C VAL A 119 -3.11 -1.52 4.78
N LYS A 120 -3.93 -1.94 5.74
CA LYS A 120 -4.53 -1.06 6.75
C LYS A 120 -3.48 -0.31 7.57
N TRP A 121 -2.38 -0.98 7.91
CA TRP A 121 -1.27 -0.36 8.64
C TRP A 121 -0.66 0.85 7.90
N GLY A 122 -0.54 0.75 6.58
CA GLY A 122 -0.08 1.85 5.73
C GLY A 122 -1.12 2.95 5.58
N THR A 123 -2.38 2.59 5.32
CA THR A 123 -3.44 3.57 5.10
C THR A 123 -3.86 4.32 6.37
N ASP A 124 -3.81 3.68 7.54
CA ASP A 124 -3.99 4.36 8.84
C ASP A 124 -2.93 5.46 9.03
N TYR A 125 -1.69 5.19 8.61
CA TYR A 125 -0.63 6.21 8.62
C TYR A 125 -0.91 7.31 7.60
N PHE A 126 -1.36 7.00 6.38
CA PHE A 126 -1.66 8.03 5.39
C PHE A 126 -2.83 8.95 5.80
N ILE A 127 -3.84 8.44 6.50
CA ILE A 127 -4.92 9.26 7.07
C ILE A 127 -4.34 10.27 8.07
N LYS A 128 -3.44 9.83 8.95
CA LYS A 128 -2.73 10.71 9.89
C LYS A 128 -1.84 11.73 9.18
N ALA A 129 -1.14 11.30 8.14
CA ALA A 129 -0.23 12.13 7.34
C ALA A 129 -0.96 13.16 6.48
N HIS A 130 -2.28 13.02 6.27
CA HIS A 130 -3.11 13.94 5.48
C HIS A 130 -4.14 14.67 6.38
N PRO A 131 -3.69 15.61 7.24
CA PRO A 131 -4.56 16.28 8.21
C PRO A 131 -5.50 17.32 7.59
N GLU A 132 -5.14 17.88 6.43
CA GLU A 132 -5.89 18.92 5.72
C GLU A 132 -5.87 18.67 4.21
N PRO A 133 -6.89 19.07 3.43
CA PRO A 133 -7.03 18.68 2.02
C PRO A 133 -5.83 18.94 1.11
N ASN A 134 -4.99 19.92 1.42
CA ASN A 134 -3.80 20.28 0.63
C ASN A 134 -2.50 20.22 1.46
N VAL A 135 -2.44 19.33 2.45
CA VAL A 135 -1.25 19.11 3.28
C VAL A 135 -1.01 17.62 3.42
N LEU A 136 0.16 17.14 3.00
CA LEU A 136 0.55 15.73 3.15
C LEU A 136 1.96 15.65 3.73
N TYR A 137 2.11 14.97 4.87
CA TYR A 137 3.42 14.62 5.43
C TYR A 137 4.01 13.44 4.65
N GLY A 138 5.13 13.70 4.00
CA GLY A 138 5.78 12.77 3.07
C GLY A 138 6.98 12.04 3.64
N GLU A 139 7.54 12.51 4.75
CA GLU A 139 8.74 11.90 5.34
C GLU A 139 8.79 12.12 6.85
N VAL A 140 9.23 11.11 7.60
CA VAL A 140 9.55 11.22 9.04
C VAL A 140 10.90 10.57 9.31
N GLY A 141 11.85 11.36 9.81
CA GLY A 141 13.26 10.99 9.90
C GLY A 141 14.11 11.75 8.88
N ASP A 142 15.25 12.28 9.30
CA ASP A 142 16.27 12.78 8.35
C ASP A 142 17.19 11.62 7.96
N GLY A 143 17.17 11.23 6.68
CA GLY A 143 17.95 10.09 6.21
C GLY A 143 19.45 10.20 6.50
N LYS A 144 20.03 11.41 6.47
CA LYS A 144 21.46 11.57 6.76
C LYS A 144 21.78 11.20 8.21
N SER A 145 21.00 11.69 9.17
CA SER A 145 21.18 11.39 10.58
C SER A 145 20.81 9.94 10.91
N ASP A 146 19.75 9.39 10.30
CA ASP A 146 19.35 8.00 10.48
C ASP A 146 20.40 7.02 9.96
N HIS A 147 20.99 7.32 8.79
CA HIS A 147 22.04 6.51 8.16
C HIS A 147 23.42 6.73 8.77
N TYR A 148 23.59 7.75 9.62
CA TYR A 148 24.79 7.91 10.42
C TYR A 148 24.84 6.93 11.61
N CYS A 149 23.70 6.35 11.99
CA CYS A 149 23.52 5.48 13.14
C CYS A 149 23.06 4.07 12.75
N TRP A 150 23.62 3.05 13.42
CA TRP A 150 23.15 1.67 13.30
C TRP A 150 22.47 1.23 14.60
N GLN A 151 21.23 1.66 14.81
CA GLN A 151 20.50 1.43 16.07
C GLN A 151 19.22 0.64 15.84
N ARG A 152 18.76 -0.02 16.90
CA ARG A 152 17.43 -0.62 16.94
C ARG A 152 16.36 0.47 16.76
N PRO A 153 15.27 0.19 16.02
CA PRO A 153 14.16 1.13 15.90
C PRO A 153 13.62 1.60 17.26
N GLU A 154 13.59 0.70 18.25
CA GLU A 154 13.08 0.94 19.60
C GLU A 154 13.89 1.99 20.39
N GLU A 155 15.16 2.20 20.01
CA GLU A 155 16.13 3.00 20.74
C GLU A 155 16.74 4.13 19.90
N MET A 156 16.09 4.49 18.80
CA MET A 156 16.56 5.56 17.93
C MET A 156 16.76 6.86 18.71
N THR A 157 17.94 7.46 18.53
CA THR A 157 18.27 8.79 19.07
C THR A 157 18.45 9.84 17.96
N THR A 158 18.15 9.48 16.72
CA THR A 158 18.31 10.31 15.52
C THR A 158 17.18 11.32 15.39
N ASP A 159 17.39 12.36 14.56
CA ASP A 159 16.34 13.34 14.31
C ASP A 159 15.19 12.69 13.53
N ARG A 160 13.98 12.87 14.06
CA ARG A 160 12.72 12.35 13.50
C ARG A 160 11.79 13.48 13.05
N GLN A 161 12.38 14.57 12.56
CA GLN A 161 11.66 15.66 11.92
C GLN A 161 10.69 15.13 10.86
N ALA A 162 9.48 15.70 10.85
CA ALA A 162 8.47 15.41 9.84
C ALA A 162 8.51 16.47 8.74
N TYR A 163 8.54 16.03 7.49
CA TYR A 163 8.53 16.89 6.30
C TYR A 163 7.22 16.72 5.54
N LYS A 164 6.75 17.80 4.92
CA LYS A 164 5.45 17.85 4.25
C LYS A 164 5.51 18.57 2.92
N ILE A 165 4.52 18.29 2.10
CA ILE A 165 4.15 19.08 0.94
C ILE A 165 2.85 19.83 1.22
N ASP A 166 2.72 21.01 0.62
CA ASP A 166 1.54 21.86 0.70
C ASP A 166 1.35 22.70 -0.58
N GLN A 167 0.40 23.63 -0.58
CA GLN A 167 0.11 24.48 -1.75
C GLN A 167 1.31 25.33 -2.21
N ASN A 168 2.21 25.71 -1.29
CA ASN A 168 3.38 26.53 -1.59
C ASN A 168 4.61 25.69 -1.91
N ASN A 169 4.65 24.46 -1.40
CA ASN A 169 5.71 23.48 -1.63
C ASN A 169 5.06 22.16 -2.12
N PRO A 170 4.62 22.10 -3.39
CA PRO A 170 3.82 20.99 -3.91
C PRO A 170 4.62 19.68 -4.09
N GLY A 171 3.90 18.59 -4.29
CA GLY A 171 4.45 17.26 -4.61
C GLY A 171 3.40 16.34 -5.21
N SER A 172 3.12 16.53 -6.50
CA SER A 172 2.08 15.83 -7.25
C SER A 172 2.32 14.34 -7.38
N ASP A 173 3.58 13.94 -7.48
CA ASP A 173 4.02 12.55 -7.45
C ASP A 173 3.64 11.88 -6.12
N LEU A 174 4.11 12.42 -4.99
CA LEU A 174 3.80 11.89 -3.66
C LEU A 174 2.29 11.92 -3.36
N ALA A 175 1.62 13.04 -3.62
CA ALA A 175 0.18 13.17 -3.39
C ALA A 175 -0.62 12.26 -4.33
N GLY A 176 -0.21 12.12 -5.59
CA GLY A 176 -0.82 11.25 -6.59
C GLY A 176 -0.69 9.77 -6.21
N GLU A 177 0.51 9.30 -5.84
CA GLU A 177 0.69 7.91 -5.41
C GLU A 177 -0.09 7.61 -4.12
N THR A 178 -0.15 8.56 -3.18
CA THR A 178 -0.95 8.38 -1.96
C THR A 178 -2.46 8.38 -2.26
N ALA A 179 -2.91 9.19 -3.23
CA ALA A 179 -4.29 9.13 -3.73
C ALA A 179 -4.60 7.77 -4.37
N ALA A 180 -3.68 7.23 -5.18
CA ALA A 180 -3.80 5.91 -5.77
C ALA A 180 -3.90 4.81 -4.69
N ALA A 181 -3.03 4.85 -3.69
CA ALA A 181 -3.02 3.90 -2.57
C ALA A 181 -4.35 3.89 -1.82
N MET A 182 -4.87 5.08 -1.49
CA MET A 182 -6.15 5.23 -0.78
C MET A 182 -7.36 4.83 -1.66
N ALA A 183 -7.35 5.17 -2.95
CA ALA A 183 -8.40 4.75 -3.88
C ALA A 183 -8.42 3.23 -4.03
N ALA A 184 -7.26 2.58 -4.24
CA ALA A 184 -7.14 1.14 -4.32
C ALA A 184 -7.57 0.45 -3.01
N ALA A 185 -7.13 0.97 -1.86
CA ALA A 185 -7.53 0.47 -0.54
C ALA A 185 -9.04 0.61 -0.30
N SER A 186 -9.68 1.68 -0.79
CA SER A 186 -11.13 1.82 -0.69
C SER A 186 -11.88 0.68 -1.38
N ILE A 187 -11.33 0.11 -2.46
CA ILE A 187 -11.89 -1.07 -3.14
C ILE A 187 -11.74 -2.31 -2.24
N VAL A 188 -10.54 -2.52 -1.68
CA VAL A 188 -10.24 -3.64 -0.78
C VAL A 188 -11.19 -3.69 0.41
N PHE A 189 -11.40 -2.57 1.10
CA PHE A 189 -12.23 -2.51 2.31
C PHE A 189 -13.72 -2.31 2.03
N ARG A 190 -14.15 -2.14 0.78
CA ARG A 190 -15.53 -1.77 0.42
C ARG A 190 -16.60 -2.64 1.07
N ARG A 191 -16.36 -3.95 1.14
CA ARG A 191 -17.32 -4.93 1.67
C ARG A 191 -17.13 -5.18 3.17
N SER A 192 -15.89 -5.27 3.63
CA SER A 192 -15.56 -5.63 5.02
C SER A 192 -15.69 -4.44 5.98
N ASP A 193 -15.38 -3.23 5.53
CA ASP A 193 -15.49 -1.99 6.29
C ASP A 193 -15.89 -0.81 5.38
N PRO A 194 -17.19 -0.66 5.06
CA PRO A 194 -17.68 0.41 4.19
C PRO A 194 -17.42 1.82 4.72
N SER A 195 -17.32 1.98 6.06
CA SER A 195 -17.05 3.29 6.67
C SER A 195 -15.61 3.71 6.40
N TYR A 196 -14.66 2.80 6.66
CA TYR A 196 -13.26 3.03 6.38
C TYR A 196 -13.00 3.19 4.87
N SER A 197 -13.65 2.39 4.03
CA SER A 197 -13.62 2.55 2.57
C SER A 197 -14.03 3.96 2.12
N ALA A 198 -15.13 4.50 2.66
CA ALA A 198 -15.58 5.85 2.34
C ALA A 198 -14.62 6.95 2.85
N GLU A 199 -14.01 6.75 4.01
CA GLU A 199 -12.98 7.64 4.54
C GLU A 199 -11.75 7.68 3.63
N LEU A 200 -11.22 6.51 3.25
CA LEU A 200 -10.10 6.39 2.32
C LEU A 200 -10.40 7.08 0.99
N LEU A 201 -11.59 6.85 0.43
CA LEU A 201 -11.98 7.46 -0.84
C LEU A 201 -12.07 8.99 -0.75
N ARG A 202 -12.54 9.54 0.39
CA ARG A 202 -12.55 10.99 0.63
C ARG A 202 -11.14 11.57 0.60
N HIS A 203 -10.19 10.95 1.32
CA HIS A 203 -8.81 11.40 1.29
C HIS A 203 -8.18 11.23 -0.10
N ALA A 204 -8.51 10.16 -0.84
CA ALA A 204 -8.04 9.95 -2.21
C ALA A 204 -8.47 11.07 -3.17
N HIS A 205 -9.75 11.48 -3.12
CA HIS A 205 -10.24 12.61 -3.92
C HIS A 205 -9.51 13.92 -3.59
N GLN A 206 -9.35 14.22 -2.30
CA GLN A 206 -8.66 15.42 -1.83
C GLN A 206 -7.19 15.45 -2.27
N LEU A 207 -6.47 14.34 -2.11
CA LEU A 207 -5.06 14.24 -2.52
C LEU A 207 -4.88 14.33 -4.03
N PHE A 208 -5.79 13.74 -4.82
CA PHE A 208 -5.75 13.88 -6.27
C PHE A 208 -5.99 15.33 -6.70
N GLU A 209 -6.99 16.01 -6.12
CA GLU A 209 -7.25 17.42 -6.41
C GLU A 209 -6.04 18.29 -6.03
N PHE A 210 -5.44 18.05 -4.86
CA PHE A 210 -4.22 18.72 -4.43
C PHE A 210 -3.07 18.49 -5.42
N ALA A 211 -2.83 17.23 -5.80
CA ALA A 211 -1.76 16.84 -6.72
C ALA A 211 -1.90 17.49 -8.11
N ASP A 212 -3.10 17.49 -8.68
CA ASP A 212 -3.35 18.00 -10.03
C ASP A 212 -3.37 19.53 -10.08
N LYS A 213 -3.89 20.18 -9.04
CA LYS A 213 -4.04 21.63 -8.95
C LYS A 213 -2.72 22.34 -8.63
N TYR A 214 -1.91 21.79 -7.73
CA TYR A 214 -0.63 22.38 -7.32
C TYR A 214 0.50 21.49 -7.82
N ARG A 215 0.96 21.73 -9.05
CA ARG A 215 1.90 20.85 -9.73
C ARG A 215 3.35 21.07 -9.31
N GLY A 216 4.03 20.00 -8.92
CA GLY A 216 5.45 20.02 -8.60
C GLY A 216 5.97 18.64 -8.20
N LYS A 217 7.30 18.45 -8.25
CA LYS A 217 7.94 17.23 -7.76
C LYS A 217 8.10 17.33 -6.24
N TYR A 218 7.74 16.29 -5.49
CA TYR A 218 7.80 16.36 -4.02
C TYR A 218 9.22 16.56 -3.50
N ASP A 219 10.22 16.04 -4.20
CA ASP A 219 11.63 16.12 -3.83
C ASP A 219 12.23 17.53 -4.01
N SER A 220 11.49 18.44 -4.67
CA SER A 220 11.80 19.88 -4.70
C SER A 220 11.32 20.59 -3.44
N SER A 221 10.34 20.02 -2.75
CA SER A 221 9.72 20.53 -1.52
C SER A 221 10.31 19.87 -0.28
N ILE A 222 10.43 18.54 -0.29
CA ILE A 222 11.10 17.71 0.71
C ILE A 222 12.50 17.37 0.17
N THR A 223 13.40 18.35 0.22
CA THR A 223 14.72 18.25 -0.42
C THR A 223 15.63 17.20 0.22
N VAL A 224 15.38 16.81 1.47
CA VAL A 224 16.10 15.74 2.16
C VAL A 224 15.92 14.38 1.47
N ALA A 225 14.81 14.18 0.75
CA ALA A 225 14.52 12.94 0.02
C ALA A 225 15.34 12.75 -1.26
N GLN A 226 15.94 13.83 -1.81
CA GLN A 226 16.62 13.81 -3.12
C GLN A 226 17.80 12.83 -3.21
N LYS A 227 18.39 12.46 -2.06
CA LYS A 227 19.50 11.50 -1.99
C LYS A 227 19.07 10.05 -1.90
N TYR A 228 17.77 9.80 -1.70
CA TYR A 228 17.21 8.48 -1.45
C TYR A 228 16.15 8.15 -2.49
N TYR A 229 15.03 8.89 -2.51
CA TYR A 229 13.87 8.66 -3.36
C TYR A 229 13.58 9.86 -4.25
N ARG A 230 14.53 10.21 -5.10
CA ARG A 230 14.39 11.33 -6.04
C ARG A 230 13.25 11.06 -7.03
N SER A 231 12.46 12.10 -7.34
CA SER A 231 11.43 12.06 -8.38
C SER A 231 12.09 12.22 -9.75
N VAL A 232 12.56 11.12 -10.32
CA VAL A 232 13.30 11.14 -11.60
C VAL A 232 12.32 11.21 -12.76
N SER A 233 11.29 10.36 -12.75
CA SER A 233 10.19 10.31 -13.73
C SER A 233 9.41 11.63 -13.83
N GLY A 234 9.29 12.36 -12.72
CA GLY A 234 8.39 13.50 -12.57
C GLY A 234 7.13 13.09 -11.82
N TYR A 235 5.97 13.63 -12.24
CA TYR A 235 4.70 13.40 -11.56
C TYR A 235 3.54 13.06 -12.52
N ASN A 236 3.80 13.06 -13.82
CA ASN A 236 2.76 12.91 -14.84
C ASN A 236 2.17 11.50 -14.82
N ASP A 237 3.02 10.49 -14.59
CA ASP A 237 2.59 9.11 -14.45
C ASP A 237 1.78 8.88 -13.17
N GLU A 238 2.11 9.52 -12.06
CA GLU A 238 1.34 9.46 -10.81
C GLU A 238 -0.04 10.09 -10.94
N LEU A 239 -0.18 11.18 -11.70
CA LEU A 239 -1.48 11.78 -11.98
C LEU A 239 -2.37 10.82 -12.80
N LEU A 240 -1.82 10.19 -13.84
CA LEU A 240 -2.54 9.18 -14.61
C LEU A 240 -2.83 7.92 -13.77
N TRP A 241 -1.89 7.53 -12.91
CA TRP A 241 -2.00 6.39 -12.00
C TRP A 241 -3.10 6.58 -10.96
N ALA A 242 -3.13 7.72 -10.30
CA ALA A 242 -4.19 8.09 -9.37
C ALA A 242 -5.54 8.17 -10.09
N ALA A 243 -5.60 8.74 -11.30
CA ALA A 243 -6.82 8.81 -12.08
C ALA A 243 -7.38 7.41 -12.41
N VAL A 244 -6.54 6.46 -12.86
CA VAL A 244 -7.04 5.10 -13.16
C VAL A 244 -7.51 4.37 -11.91
N TRP A 245 -6.86 4.53 -10.75
CA TRP A 245 -7.33 3.95 -9.50
C TRP A 245 -8.61 4.58 -8.98
N LEU A 246 -8.75 5.90 -9.08
CA LEU A 246 -9.99 6.60 -8.73
C LEU A 246 -11.13 6.20 -9.67
N TYR A 247 -10.86 6.01 -10.97
CA TYR A 247 -11.86 5.44 -11.89
C TYR A 247 -12.28 4.02 -11.48
N GLN A 248 -11.33 3.14 -11.16
CA GLN A 248 -11.64 1.78 -10.69
C GLN A 248 -12.46 1.82 -9.38
N ALA A 249 -12.17 2.77 -8.48
CA ALA A 249 -12.86 2.90 -7.21
C ALA A 249 -14.28 3.48 -7.36
N THR A 250 -14.50 4.43 -8.28
CA THR A 250 -15.73 5.24 -8.31
C THR A 250 -16.61 5.01 -9.52
N ASN A 251 -16.04 4.51 -10.61
CA ASN A 251 -16.64 4.52 -11.95
C ASN A 251 -17.05 5.94 -12.42
N ASP A 252 -16.45 7.00 -11.88
CA ASP A 252 -16.72 8.37 -12.25
C ASP A 252 -16.10 8.71 -13.61
N LYS A 253 -16.94 9.21 -14.54
CA LYS A 253 -16.52 9.58 -15.90
C LYS A 253 -15.43 10.66 -15.90
N TYR A 254 -15.35 11.51 -14.87
CA TYR A 254 -14.29 12.51 -14.75
C TYR A 254 -12.88 11.90 -14.87
N TYR A 255 -12.62 10.80 -14.17
CA TYR A 255 -11.32 10.15 -14.18
C TYR A 255 -11.05 9.38 -15.48
N LEU A 256 -12.09 8.78 -16.08
CA LEU A 256 -11.99 8.17 -17.40
C LEU A 256 -11.62 9.23 -18.46
N ASP A 257 -12.29 10.38 -18.42
CA ASP A 257 -12.01 11.54 -19.27
C ASP A 257 -10.61 12.10 -19.03
N TYR A 258 -10.14 12.13 -17.78
CA TYR A 258 -8.79 12.57 -17.44
C TYR A 258 -7.73 11.71 -18.13
N LEU A 259 -7.90 10.38 -18.09
CA LEU A 259 -6.99 9.43 -18.77
C LEU A 259 -6.97 9.61 -20.28
N GLY A 260 -8.16 9.79 -20.88
CA GLY A 260 -8.31 9.98 -22.34
C GLY A 260 -7.75 11.31 -22.84
N LYS A 261 -8.02 12.40 -22.11
CA LYS A 261 -7.61 13.76 -22.50
C LYS A 261 -6.13 14.05 -22.23
N ASN A 262 -5.57 13.48 -21.16
CA ASN A 262 -4.20 13.77 -20.75
C ASN A 262 -3.19 12.68 -21.14
N GLY A 263 -3.63 11.52 -21.64
CA GLY A 263 -2.73 10.38 -21.87
C GLY A 263 -1.58 10.65 -22.84
N ASP A 264 -1.81 11.50 -23.85
CA ASP A 264 -0.77 11.89 -24.79
C ASP A 264 0.19 12.93 -24.18
N SER A 265 -0.34 14.01 -23.62
CA SER A 265 0.46 15.12 -23.08
C SER A 265 1.26 14.74 -21.83
N MET A 266 0.75 13.79 -21.05
CA MET A 266 1.41 13.23 -19.87
C MET A 266 2.25 11.99 -20.18
N GLY A 267 2.36 11.56 -21.45
CA GLY A 267 3.25 10.47 -21.85
C GLY A 267 2.71 9.04 -21.65
N GLY A 268 1.51 8.88 -21.09
CA GLY A 268 0.84 7.59 -20.89
C GLY A 268 0.74 6.71 -22.14
N THR A 269 0.53 7.32 -23.30
CA THR A 269 0.44 6.62 -24.61
C THR A 269 1.75 6.68 -25.42
N GLY A 270 2.74 7.43 -24.96
CA GLY A 270 3.95 7.76 -25.71
C GLY A 270 5.13 6.84 -25.39
N TRP A 271 5.40 6.63 -24.11
CA TRP A 271 6.60 5.93 -23.65
C TRP A 271 6.45 4.41 -23.69
N SER A 272 7.40 3.73 -24.34
CA SER A 272 7.54 2.27 -24.29
C SER A 272 8.43 1.91 -23.11
N MET A 273 7.82 1.39 -22.05
CA MET A 273 8.50 1.15 -20.77
C MET A 273 9.32 -0.13 -20.78
N THR A 274 10.36 -0.13 -19.94
CA THR A 274 11.16 -1.32 -19.58
C THR A 274 11.31 -1.43 -18.06
N GLU A 275 10.54 -0.66 -17.30
CA GLU A 275 10.53 -0.66 -15.84
C GLU A 275 9.15 -0.26 -15.30
N PHE A 276 8.87 -0.73 -14.09
CA PHE A 276 7.72 -0.36 -13.26
C PHE A 276 8.21 -0.37 -11.81
N GLY A 277 7.93 0.68 -11.04
CA GLY A 277 8.44 0.77 -9.67
C GLY A 277 7.93 2.01 -8.94
N TRP A 278 8.53 2.27 -7.77
CA TRP A 278 8.10 3.35 -6.89
C TRP A 278 8.28 4.75 -7.48
N ASP A 279 9.15 4.93 -8.49
CA ASP A 279 9.34 6.21 -9.21
C ASP A 279 8.50 6.26 -10.49
N VAL A 280 8.46 5.19 -11.30
CA VAL A 280 7.81 5.20 -12.63
C VAL A 280 6.60 4.27 -12.71
N LYS A 281 5.42 4.80 -13.08
CA LYS A 281 4.12 4.10 -13.06
C LYS A 281 3.52 3.85 -14.43
N TYR A 282 4.10 4.37 -15.51
CA TYR A 282 3.54 4.25 -16.86
C TYR A 282 3.15 2.81 -17.25
N ALA A 283 3.99 1.81 -16.99
CA ALA A 283 3.66 0.41 -17.32
C ALA A 283 2.43 -0.11 -16.54
N GLY A 284 2.27 0.32 -15.28
CA GLY A 284 1.09 0.03 -14.46
C GLY A 284 -0.17 0.74 -14.99
N VAL A 285 -0.07 2.03 -15.31
CA VAL A 285 -1.16 2.82 -15.92
C VAL A 285 -1.62 2.18 -17.22
N GLN A 286 -0.68 1.89 -18.13
CA GLN A 286 -0.94 1.27 -19.43
C GLN A 286 -1.64 -0.09 -19.25
N THR A 287 -1.21 -0.89 -18.29
CA THR A 287 -1.80 -2.19 -17.96
C THR A 287 -3.25 -2.06 -17.46
N LEU A 288 -3.52 -1.15 -16.53
CA LEU A 288 -4.87 -0.92 -16.01
C LEU A 288 -5.81 -0.29 -17.04
N VAL A 289 -5.32 0.65 -17.85
CA VAL A 289 -6.12 1.26 -18.93
C VAL A 289 -6.45 0.23 -20.02
N ALA A 290 -5.51 -0.67 -20.34
CA ALA A 290 -5.78 -1.80 -21.22
C ALA A 290 -6.87 -2.73 -20.68
N LYS A 291 -6.91 -2.99 -19.35
CA LYS A 291 -8.02 -3.70 -18.70
C LYS A 291 -9.35 -3.00 -18.93
N VAL A 292 -9.42 -1.67 -18.73
CA VAL A 292 -10.64 -0.88 -18.96
C VAL A 292 -11.11 -0.97 -20.41
N LEU A 293 -10.18 -0.93 -21.37
CA LEU A 293 -10.48 -1.14 -22.78
C LEU A 293 -11.04 -2.55 -23.06
N MET A 294 -10.38 -3.59 -22.55
CA MET A 294 -10.82 -4.99 -22.72
C MET A 294 -12.19 -5.26 -22.08
N GLN A 295 -12.56 -4.49 -21.05
CA GLN A 295 -13.90 -4.51 -20.45
C GLN A 295 -14.97 -3.80 -21.30
N GLY A 296 -14.61 -3.18 -22.43
CA GLY A 296 -15.54 -2.42 -23.26
C GLY A 296 -15.96 -1.07 -22.65
N LYS A 297 -15.21 -0.56 -21.66
CA LYS A 297 -15.57 0.64 -20.90
C LYS A 297 -14.89 1.93 -21.38
N ALA A 298 -14.07 1.87 -22.42
CA ALA A 298 -13.33 3.04 -22.92
C ALA A 298 -14.22 4.14 -23.53
N GLY A 299 -15.40 3.77 -24.06
CA GLY A 299 -16.34 4.73 -24.64
C GLY A 299 -15.71 5.58 -25.75
N GLU A 300 -15.87 6.90 -25.65
CA GLU A 300 -15.35 7.89 -26.60
C GLU A 300 -13.80 7.91 -26.65
N HIS A 301 -13.12 7.38 -25.63
CA HIS A 301 -11.66 7.36 -25.52
C HIS A 301 -11.00 6.09 -26.08
N THR A 302 -11.77 5.24 -26.77
CA THR A 302 -11.30 3.95 -27.31
C THR A 302 -9.98 4.07 -28.07
N ALA A 303 -9.85 5.04 -28.99
CA ALA A 303 -8.63 5.22 -29.77
C ALA A 303 -7.38 5.57 -28.93
N VAL A 304 -7.55 6.34 -27.84
CA VAL A 304 -6.46 6.66 -26.91
C VAL A 304 -6.11 5.43 -26.08
N PHE A 305 -7.12 4.70 -25.62
CA PHE A 305 -6.95 3.52 -24.78
C PHE A 305 -6.31 2.35 -25.54
N GLU A 306 -6.57 2.23 -26.84
CA GLU A 306 -5.84 1.31 -27.73
C GLU A 306 -4.33 1.60 -27.75
N ARG A 307 -3.93 2.88 -27.70
CA ARG A 307 -2.52 3.26 -27.62
C ARG A 307 -1.92 2.93 -26.26
N TYR A 308 -2.64 3.12 -25.16
CA TYR A 308 -2.23 2.60 -23.85
C TYR A 308 -2.02 1.08 -23.89
N GLN A 309 -2.97 0.34 -24.48
CA GLN A 309 -2.84 -1.10 -24.66
C GLN A 309 -1.59 -1.46 -25.46
N GLN A 310 -1.32 -0.78 -26.58
CA GLN A 310 -0.10 -1.01 -27.37
C GLN A 310 1.17 -0.86 -26.51
N LYS A 311 1.21 0.12 -25.60
CA LYS A 311 2.36 0.30 -24.70
C LYS A 311 2.45 -0.76 -23.61
N ALA A 312 1.32 -1.19 -23.05
CA ALA A 312 1.29 -2.34 -22.14
C ALA A 312 1.83 -3.60 -22.83
N GLU A 313 1.36 -3.90 -24.03
CA GLU A 313 1.81 -5.06 -24.82
C GLU A 313 3.31 -4.97 -25.17
N GLN A 314 3.82 -3.77 -25.48
CA GLN A 314 5.26 -3.55 -25.69
C GLN A 314 6.10 -3.84 -24.44
N PHE A 315 5.61 -3.49 -23.26
CA PHE A 315 6.26 -3.84 -21.99
C PHE A 315 6.26 -5.37 -21.77
N MET A 316 5.13 -6.05 -22.01
CA MET A 316 5.05 -7.51 -21.90
C MET A 316 6.00 -8.22 -22.89
N CYS A 317 6.06 -7.74 -24.13
CA CYS A 317 6.96 -8.27 -25.14
C CYS A 317 8.44 -8.00 -24.82
N SER A 318 8.77 -6.85 -24.20
CA SER A 318 10.16 -6.51 -23.86
C SER A 318 10.72 -7.44 -22.77
N MET A 319 9.89 -7.86 -21.82
CA MET A 319 10.23 -8.88 -20.81
C MET A 319 10.54 -10.24 -21.43
N LEU A 320 9.86 -10.58 -22.52
CA LEU A 320 10.02 -11.87 -23.22
C LEU A 320 11.16 -11.88 -24.24
N GLY A 321 11.86 -10.75 -24.45
CA GLY A 321 12.87 -10.64 -25.50
C GLY A 321 12.28 -10.55 -26.92
N LYS A 322 10.99 -10.21 -27.03
CA LYS A 322 10.23 -10.18 -28.29
C LYS A 322 9.77 -8.79 -28.71
N SER A 323 10.43 -7.75 -28.21
CA SER A 323 10.25 -6.34 -28.60
C SER A 323 11.48 -5.82 -29.35
N THR A 324 11.38 -4.61 -29.89
CA THR A 324 12.52 -3.89 -30.49
C THR A 324 13.50 -3.38 -29.44
N LYS A 325 13.00 -3.07 -28.24
CA LYS A 325 13.78 -2.72 -27.05
C LYS A 325 13.41 -3.71 -25.95
N ASN A 326 14.33 -4.62 -25.62
CA ASN A 326 14.11 -5.67 -24.63
C ASN A 326 14.75 -5.32 -23.29
N ILE A 327 14.14 -5.84 -22.22
CA ILE A 327 14.70 -5.75 -20.87
C ILE A 327 15.92 -6.69 -20.81
N GLN A 328 17.01 -6.20 -20.22
CA GLN A 328 18.21 -7.01 -20.04
C GLN A 328 17.95 -8.13 -19.03
N LYS A 329 18.63 -9.25 -19.22
CA LYS A 329 18.58 -10.40 -18.30
C LYS A 329 19.99 -10.83 -17.95
N THR A 330 20.15 -11.37 -16.74
CA THR A 330 21.37 -12.07 -16.34
C THR A 330 21.53 -13.37 -17.16
N PRO A 331 22.73 -13.98 -17.20
CA PRO A 331 22.91 -15.32 -17.77
C PRO A 331 21.94 -16.38 -17.23
N GLY A 332 21.58 -16.30 -15.94
CA GLY A 332 20.59 -17.16 -15.28
C GLY A 332 19.13 -16.81 -15.59
N GLY A 333 18.85 -15.77 -16.38
CA GLY A 333 17.51 -15.45 -16.88
C GLY A 333 16.69 -14.49 -16.01
N LEU A 334 17.27 -13.91 -14.96
CA LEU A 334 16.62 -12.88 -14.12
C LEU A 334 16.59 -11.55 -14.88
N ILE A 335 15.47 -10.82 -14.84
CA ILE A 335 15.42 -9.42 -15.26
C ILE A 335 16.49 -8.62 -14.53
N PHE A 336 17.31 -7.86 -15.26
CA PHE A 336 18.34 -7.01 -14.69
C PHE A 336 18.23 -5.58 -15.25
N ARG A 337 17.92 -4.62 -14.37
CA ARG A 337 17.73 -3.22 -14.72
C ARG A 337 18.85 -2.33 -14.19
N GLN A 338 19.26 -2.57 -12.94
CA GLN A 338 20.27 -1.76 -12.26
C GLN A 338 20.94 -2.56 -11.13
N ARG A 339 22.04 -2.04 -10.59
CA ARG A 339 22.84 -2.71 -9.55
C ARG A 339 22.17 -2.68 -8.18
N TRP A 340 21.67 -1.51 -7.77
CA TRP A 340 21.08 -1.33 -6.46
C TRP A 340 19.62 -1.78 -6.46
N ASN A 341 19.30 -2.77 -5.61
CA ASN A 341 17.94 -3.22 -5.36
C ASN A 341 17.15 -3.53 -6.65
N ASN A 342 17.76 -4.39 -7.49
CA ASN A 342 17.18 -4.83 -8.75
C ASN A 342 15.85 -5.58 -8.58
N MET A 343 15.67 -6.26 -7.44
CA MET A 343 14.51 -7.11 -7.17
C MET A 343 13.16 -6.37 -7.22
N GLN A 344 13.11 -5.06 -7.02
CA GLN A 344 11.88 -4.29 -7.23
C GLN A 344 11.35 -4.44 -8.67
N PHE A 345 12.25 -4.41 -9.67
CA PHE A 345 11.88 -4.49 -11.08
C PHE A 345 11.51 -5.91 -11.46
N VAL A 346 12.15 -6.90 -10.82
CA VAL A 346 11.82 -8.31 -11.02
C VAL A 346 10.40 -8.58 -10.52
N THR A 347 10.08 -8.23 -9.28
CA THR A 347 8.76 -8.54 -8.71
C THR A 347 7.64 -7.72 -9.34
N SER A 348 7.87 -6.44 -9.62
CA SER A 348 6.88 -5.58 -10.26
C SER A 348 6.57 -6.02 -11.70
N ALA A 349 7.59 -6.38 -12.47
CA ALA A 349 7.44 -6.91 -13.83
C ALA A 349 6.76 -8.28 -13.85
N SER A 350 7.13 -9.17 -12.91
CA SER A 350 6.47 -10.47 -12.74
C SER A 350 5.00 -10.32 -12.39
N PHE A 351 4.66 -9.34 -11.55
CA PHE A 351 3.29 -9.00 -11.21
C PHE A 351 2.50 -8.49 -12.41
N LEU A 352 3.05 -7.55 -13.18
CA LEU A 352 2.42 -7.07 -14.41
C LEU A 352 2.23 -8.20 -15.44
N ALA A 353 3.21 -9.10 -15.61
CA ALA A 353 3.08 -10.26 -16.49
C ALA A 353 1.95 -11.20 -16.05
N ALA A 354 1.82 -11.47 -14.76
CA ALA A 354 0.76 -12.33 -14.21
C ALA A 354 -0.63 -11.71 -14.43
N VAL A 355 -0.85 -10.45 -14.04
CA VAL A 355 -2.17 -9.81 -14.20
C VAL A 355 -2.54 -9.66 -15.67
N TYR A 356 -1.58 -9.34 -16.54
CA TYR A 356 -1.87 -9.18 -17.97
C TYR A 356 -2.13 -10.51 -18.67
N SER A 357 -1.50 -11.59 -18.22
CA SER A 357 -1.85 -12.95 -18.65
C SER A 357 -3.32 -13.26 -18.35
N ASP A 358 -3.80 -12.92 -17.17
CA ASP A 358 -5.21 -13.14 -16.81
C ASP A 358 -6.15 -12.23 -17.59
N TYR A 359 -5.79 -10.97 -17.86
CA TYR A 359 -6.58 -10.09 -18.74
C TYR A 359 -6.69 -10.63 -20.17
N LEU A 360 -5.59 -11.14 -20.72
CA LEU A 360 -5.58 -11.77 -22.05
C LEU A 360 -6.43 -13.05 -22.07
N SER A 361 -6.30 -13.89 -21.03
CA SER A 361 -7.11 -15.11 -20.88
C SER A 361 -8.60 -14.79 -20.85
N SER A 362 -8.99 -13.84 -20.00
CA SER A 362 -10.38 -13.41 -19.81
C SER A 362 -10.96 -12.79 -21.10
N SER A 363 -10.15 -12.05 -21.85
CA SER A 363 -10.55 -11.46 -23.12
C SER A 363 -10.42 -12.42 -24.31
N LYS A 364 -9.98 -13.67 -24.09
CA LYS A 364 -9.71 -14.69 -25.12
C LYS A 364 -8.76 -14.19 -26.21
N ARG A 365 -7.73 -13.44 -25.80
CA ARG A 365 -6.72 -12.85 -26.68
C ARG A 365 -5.35 -13.46 -26.41
N ASN A 366 -4.50 -13.40 -27.43
CA ASN A 366 -3.06 -13.63 -27.30
C ASN A 366 -2.33 -12.29 -27.37
N LEU A 367 -1.18 -12.22 -26.71
CA LEU A 367 -0.26 -11.09 -26.80
C LEU A 367 0.42 -11.11 -28.18
N ARG A 368 0.43 -9.98 -28.88
CA ARG A 368 1.07 -9.85 -30.20
C ARG A 368 2.42 -9.15 -30.04
N CYS A 369 3.51 -9.89 -30.23
CA CYS A 369 4.86 -9.34 -30.23
C CYS A 369 5.44 -9.30 -31.65
N SER A 370 6.50 -8.51 -31.88
CA SER A 370 7.14 -8.41 -33.21
C SER A 370 7.73 -9.75 -33.68
N GLN A 371 8.09 -10.62 -32.74
CA GLN A 371 8.63 -11.97 -32.99
C GLN A 371 7.62 -13.09 -32.71
N GLY A 372 6.33 -12.81 -32.97
CA GLY A 372 5.26 -13.80 -32.93
C GLY A 372 4.29 -13.65 -31.75
N ASN A 373 3.22 -14.44 -31.79
CA ASN A 373 2.18 -14.42 -30.77
C ASN A 373 2.61 -15.18 -29.52
N ILE A 374 2.19 -14.68 -28.37
CA ILE A 374 2.43 -15.28 -27.05
C ILE A 374 1.07 -15.58 -26.42
N SER A 375 0.89 -16.84 -26.04
CA SER A 375 -0.29 -17.26 -25.29
C SER A 375 -0.26 -16.70 -23.87
N PRO A 376 -1.43 -16.51 -23.21
CA PRO A 376 -1.46 -16.12 -21.81
C PRO A 376 -0.62 -17.02 -20.90
N SER A 377 -0.66 -18.34 -21.09
CA SER A 377 0.12 -19.28 -20.30
C SER A 377 1.63 -19.03 -20.41
N GLN A 378 2.14 -18.75 -21.61
CA GLN A 378 3.56 -18.43 -21.80
C GLN A 378 3.98 -17.14 -21.08
N LEU A 379 3.09 -16.15 -20.98
CA LEU A 379 3.35 -14.92 -20.22
C LEU A 379 3.35 -15.21 -18.70
N LEU A 380 2.46 -16.08 -18.23
CA LEU A 380 2.43 -16.52 -16.84
C LEU A 380 3.67 -17.38 -16.49
N ASP A 381 4.09 -18.26 -17.39
CA ASP A 381 5.30 -19.08 -17.24
C ASP A 381 6.55 -18.22 -17.09
N PHE A 382 6.61 -17.08 -17.80
CA PHE A 382 7.67 -16.10 -17.60
C PHE A 382 7.63 -15.47 -16.20
N SER A 383 6.45 -15.07 -15.72
CA SER A 383 6.28 -14.57 -14.34
C SER A 383 6.74 -15.62 -13.31
N LYS A 384 6.32 -16.87 -13.51
CA LYS A 384 6.73 -18.02 -12.70
C LYS A 384 8.25 -18.19 -12.69
N SER A 385 8.91 -18.10 -13.85
CA SER A 385 10.37 -18.29 -13.94
C SER A 385 11.14 -17.25 -13.11
N GLN A 386 10.65 -16.01 -13.04
CA GLN A 386 11.27 -14.97 -12.22
C GLN A 386 11.08 -15.26 -10.72
N VAL A 387 9.90 -15.73 -10.30
CA VAL A 387 9.63 -16.13 -8.91
C VAL A 387 10.43 -17.37 -8.53
N ASP A 388 10.52 -18.38 -9.39
CA ASP A 388 11.34 -19.56 -9.17
C ASP A 388 12.81 -19.18 -9.00
N TYR A 389 13.32 -18.26 -9.83
CA TYR A 389 14.66 -17.70 -9.65
C TYR A 389 14.83 -17.05 -8.27
N ILE A 390 13.87 -16.23 -7.82
CA ILE A 390 13.89 -15.62 -6.49
C ILE A 390 13.96 -16.69 -5.39
N LEU A 391 13.25 -17.81 -5.55
CA LEU A 391 13.10 -18.85 -4.55
C LEU A 391 14.20 -19.93 -4.58
N GLY A 392 15.05 -19.93 -5.61
CA GLY A 392 16.27 -20.74 -5.62
C GLY A 392 16.67 -21.33 -6.97
N ASP A 393 15.84 -21.22 -8.01
CA ASP A 393 16.12 -21.77 -9.35
C ASP A 393 17.03 -20.81 -10.13
N ASN A 394 18.21 -20.60 -9.59
CA ASN A 394 19.25 -19.73 -10.14
C ASN A 394 20.61 -20.42 -10.09
N PRO A 395 21.63 -19.91 -10.83
CA PRO A 395 22.95 -20.54 -10.91
C PRO A 395 23.64 -20.79 -9.55
N ARG A 396 23.19 -20.12 -8.48
CA ARG A 396 23.75 -20.25 -7.13
C ARG A 396 22.98 -21.21 -6.23
N ALA A 397 21.81 -21.69 -6.65
CA ALA A 397 20.89 -22.47 -5.81
C ALA A 397 20.60 -21.77 -4.46
N THR A 398 20.43 -20.43 -4.50
CA THR A 398 20.20 -19.60 -3.31
C THR A 398 18.85 -18.90 -3.41
N SER A 399 17.99 -19.07 -2.43
CA SER A 399 16.79 -18.23 -2.30
C SER A 399 17.21 -16.79 -1.94
N TYR A 400 16.69 -15.81 -2.66
CA TYR A 400 16.83 -14.39 -2.32
C TYR A 400 15.74 -13.91 -1.34
N MET A 401 14.77 -14.77 -1.01
CA MET A 401 13.84 -14.54 0.10
C MET A 401 14.42 -15.10 1.39
N VAL A 402 14.63 -14.23 2.38
CA VAL A 402 15.21 -14.58 3.68
C VAL A 402 14.30 -15.57 4.42
N GLY A 403 14.87 -16.69 4.87
CA GLY A 403 14.16 -17.73 5.60
C GLY A 403 13.28 -18.65 4.75
N TYR A 404 13.40 -18.60 3.41
CA TYR A 404 12.79 -19.58 2.49
C TYR A 404 13.87 -20.52 1.94
N GLY A 405 13.54 -21.82 1.85
CA GLY A 405 14.50 -22.86 1.46
C GLY A 405 15.62 -23.09 2.48
N GLN A 406 16.62 -23.88 2.11
CA GLN A 406 17.76 -24.22 2.98
C GLN A 406 18.93 -23.23 2.86
N ASN A 407 19.05 -22.56 1.72
CA ASN A 407 20.13 -21.64 1.40
C ASN A 407 19.57 -20.25 1.06
N TYR A 408 19.79 -19.27 1.94
CA TYR A 408 19.27 -17.90 1.81
C TYR A 408 20.22 -16.89 2.52
N PRO A 409 20.14 -15.57 2.20
CA PRO A 409 20.94 -14.53 2.85
C PRO A 409 20.76 -14.49 4.37
N ARG A 410 21.87 -14.37 5.10
CA ARG A 410 21.90 -14.37 6.57
C ARG A 410 22.58 -13.15 7.17
N GLN A 411 23.17 -12.28 6.35
CA GLN A 411 23.78 -11.01 6.75
C GLN A 411 23.08 -9.90 5.96
N VAL A 412 21.86 -9.56 6.38
CA VAL A 412 20.97 -8.64 5.66
C VAL A 412 21.28 -7.22 6.11
N HIS A 413 21.34 -6.27 5.18
CA HIS A 413 21.50 -4.85 5.49
C HIS A 413 20.22 -4.30 6.13
N HIS A 414 20.00 -4.64 7.40
CA HIS A 414 18.78 -4.26 8.12
C HIS A 414 19.05 -4.16 9.63
N ARG A 415 18.80 -2.98 10.20
CA ARG A 415 19.15 -2.66 11.61
C ARG A 415 18.44 -3.57 12.60
N GLY A 416 17.13 -3.72 12.46
CA GLY A 416 16.32 -4.53 13.39
C GLY A 416 16.66 -6.02 13.37
N SER A 417 17.19 -6.55 12.26
CA SER A 417 17.54 -7.98 12.15
C SER A 417 18.96 -8.25 12.66
N SER A 418 19.89 -7.34 12.32
CA SER A 418 21.31 -7.48 12.61
C SER A 418 21.70 -7.20 14.07
N ILE A 419 20.87 -6.49 14.82
CA ILE A 419 21.07 -6.21 16.25
C ILE A 419 20.22 -7.16 17.08
N VAL A 420 20.76 -7.71 18.18
CA VAL A 420 19.98 -8.54 19.11
C VAL A 420 18.69 -7.83 19.53
N SER A 421 17.57 -8.56 19.55
CA SER A 421 16.26 -7.98 19.89
C SER A 421 16.30 -7.23 21.23
N PHE A 422 15.63 -6.07 21.28
CA PHE A 422 15.40 -5.31 22.52
C PHE A 422 14.69 -6.15 23.60
N LYS A 423 13.91 -7.16 23.21
CA LYS A 423 13.23 -8.06 24.16
C LYS A 423 14.17 -9.09 24.78
N VAL A 424 15.33 -9.33 24.17
CA VAL A 424 16.35 -10.27 24.65
C VAL A 424 17.42 -9.53 25.43
N ASP A 425 17.89 -8.39 24.92
CA ASP A 425 18.90 -7.56 25.58
C ASP A 425 18.49 -6.08 25.49
N GLN A 426 18.18 -5.49 26.65
CA GLN A 426 17.76 -4.08 26.80
C GLN A 426 18.95 -3.12 26.97
N ASN A 427 20.19 -3.61 26.92
CA ASN A 427 21.35 -2.72 26.97
C ASN A 427 21.34 -1.80 25.74
N PHE A 428 21.41 -0.50 26.00
CA PHE A 428 21.32 0.52 24.96
C PHE A 428 22.40 0.37 23.89
N VAL A 429 21.98 0.27 22.62
CA VAL A 429 22.91 0.29 21.48
C VAL A 429 23.09 1.73 21.00
N THR A 430 24.25 2.31 21.29
CA THR A 430 24.58 3.68 20.89
C THR A 430 24.71 3.79 19.36
N CYS A 431 24.43 5.00 18.82
CA CYS A 431 24.47 5.32 17.39
C CYS A 431 25.66 4.71 16.64
N ARG A 432 26.89 4.95 17.10
CA ARG A 432 28.13 4.44 16.47
C ARG A 432 28.58 3.10 17.04
N GLY A 433 28.18 2.76 18.26
CA GLY A 433 28.46 1.45 18.86
C GLY A 433 27.82 0.31 18.07
N GLY A 434 26.65 0.55 17.46
CA GLY A 434 26.01 -0.42 16.58
C GLY A 434 26.80 -0.70 15.30
N TYR A 435 27.48 0.30 14.73
CA TYR A 435 28.39 0.08 13.61
C TYR A 435 29.60 -0.77 14.02
N ALA A 436 30.18 -0.46 15.18
CA ALA A 436 31.35 -1.17 15.71
C ALA A 436 31.05 -2.64 16.04
N THR A 437 29.85 -2.93 16.56
CA THR A 437 29.53 -4.24 17.16
C THR A 437 28.65 -5.11 16.27
N TRP A 438 27.63 -4.53 15.64
CA TRP A 438 26.57 -5.29 14.96
C TRP A 438 26.68 -5.22 13.45
N TYR A 439 26.88 -4.03 12.88
CA TYR A 439 26.98 -3.85 11.43
C TYR A 439 28.15 -4.64 10.82
N SER A 440 29.33 -4.57 11.43
CA SER A 440 30.56 -5.20 10.94
C SER A 440 30.66 -6.70 11.24
N ARG A 441 29.76 -7.24 12.07
CA ARG A 441 29.80 -8.64 12.55
C ARG A 441 29.65 -9.61 11.39
N LYS A 442 30.59 -10.55 11.23
CA LYS A 442 30.58 -11.55 10.14
C LYS A 442 29.63 -12.74 10.38
N GLY A 443 29.06 -12.85 11.57
CA GLY A 443 28.04 -13.86 11.90
C GLY A 443 26.68 -13.51 11.30
N SER A 444 25.80 -14.51 11.25
CA SER A 444 24.40 -14.31 10.85
C SER A 444 23.69 -13.30 11.75
N ASP A 445 22.70 -12.62 11.17
CA ASP A 445 21.81 -11.71 11.88
C ASP A 445 21.11 -12.44 13.04
N PRO A 446 21.10 -11.88 14.26
CA PRO A 446 20.44 -12.48 15.42
C PRO A 446 18.95 -12.74 15.24
N ASN A 447 18.26 -11.88 14.48
CA ASN A 447 16.83 -12.04 14.19
C ASN A 447 16.65 -12.34 12.71
N VAL A 448 16.09 -13.51 12.38
CA VAL A 448 15.82 -13.88 10.98
C VAL A 448 14.70 -13.00 10.44
N LEU A 449 15.02 -12.16 9.45
CA LEU A 449 14.07 -11.26 8.77
C LEU A 449 13.20 -12.04 7.76
N THR A 450 12.39 -12.94 8.29
CA THR A 450 11.62 -13.91 7.49
C THR A 450 10.77 -13.22 6.43
N GLY A 451 10.92 -13.66 5.18
CA GLY A 451 10.17 -13.20 4.02
C GLY A 451 10.77 -12.00 3.30
N ALA A 452 11.77 -11.32 3.86
CA ALA A 452 12.38 -10.18 3.20
C ALA A 452 13.01 -10.58 1.86
N LEU A 453 12.68 -9.85 0.80
CA LEU A 453 13.34 -9.98 -0.50
C LEU A 453 14.47 -8.95 -0.58
N VAL A 454 15.71 -9.45 -0.52
CA VAL A 454 16.91 -8.61 -0.63
C VAL A 454 17.08 -8.05 -2.05
N GLY A 455 17.98 -7.09 -2.24
CA GLY A 455 18.25 -6.45 -3.53
C GLY A 455 18.62 -7.37 -4.70
N GLY A 456 19.17 -8.56 -4.41
CA GLY A 456 19.41 -9.63 -5.39
C GLY A 456 20.83 -9.68 -5.95
N PRO A 457 21.10 -10.55 -6.94
CA PRO A 457 22.43 -10.68 -7.54
C PRO A 457 22.79 -9.51 -8.46
N ASP A 458 24.06 -9.44 -8.85
CA ASP A 458 24.53 -8.57 -9.91
C ASP A 458 24.13 -9.05 -11.32
N ALA A 459 24.59 -8.34 -12.35
CA ALA A 459 24.28 -8.62 -13.76
C ALA A 459 24.76 -10.00 -14.25
N TYR A 460 25.59 -10.70 -13.48
CA TYR A 460 26.21 -11.98 -13.83
C TYR A 460 25.82 -13.08 -12.85
N ASP A 461 24.68 -12.93 -12.16
CA ASP A 461 24.15 -13.88 -11.17
C ASP A 461 25.03 -14.02 -9.92
N ASN A 462 26.02 -13.14 -9.68
CA ASN A 462 26.85 -13.20 -8.47
C ASN A 462 26.16 -12.49 -7.31
N PHE A 463 26.27 -13.07 -6.12
CA PHE A 463 25.72 -12.51 -4.89
C PHE A 463 26.67 -12.67 -3.72
N ALA A 464 26.95 -11.58 -3.02
CA ALA A 464 27.73 -11.55 -1.79
C ALA A 464 26.83 -11.32 -0.57
N ASN A 465 26.66 -12.37 0.24
CA ASN A 465 25.90 -12.36 1.50
C ASN A 465 26.68 -11.61 2.60
N GLN A 466 26.78 -10.29 2.46
CA GLN A 466 27.54 -9.40 3.33
C GLN A 466 26.68 -8.18 3.68
N ARG A 467 26.53 -7.89 4.99
CA ARG A 467 25.65 -6.82 5.49
C ARG A 467 26.01 -5.44 4.97
N ASP A 468 27.27 -5.21 4.66
CA ASP A 468 27.79 -3.95 4.10
C ASP A 468 27.63 -3.84 2.58
N ASN A 469 27.21 -4.91 1.90
CA ASN A 469 26.82 -4.90 0.50
C ASN A 469 25.32 -4.57 0.36
N TYR A 470 24.95 -3.34 0.71
CA TYR A 470 23.56 -2.87 0.71
C TYR A 470 22.89 -2.96 -0.68
N GLU A 471 23.65 -2.80 -1.77
CA GLU A 471 23.10 -2.92 -3.14
C GLU A 471 22.37 -4.26 -3.36
N GLN A 472 22.93 -5.34 -2.79
CA GLN A 472 22.41 -6.70 -2.96
C GLN A 472 21.65 -7.23 -1.74
N THR A 473 22.02 -6.82 -0.53
CA THR A 473 21.51 -7.41 0.72
C THR A 473 20.44 -6.57 1.42
N GLU A 474 20.17 -5.35 0.96
CA GLU A 474 19.10 -4.52 1.52
C GLU A 474 17.73 -4.92 0.97
N PRO A 475 16.76 -5.28 1.83
CA PRO A 475 15.38 -5.42 1.42
C PRO A 475 14.64 -4.09 1.52
N ALA A 476 13.59 -3.92 0.72
CA ALA A 476 12.69 -2.79 0.82
C ALA A 476 11.24 -3.23 0.74
N THR A 477 10.33 -2.47 1.36
CA THR A 477 8.89 -2.75 1.38
C THR A 477 8.31 -2.99 -0.02
N TYR A 478 8.70 -2.17 -1.00
CA TYR A 478 8.23 -2.25 -2.38
C TYR A 478 8.81 -3.44 -3.17
N ASN A 479 9.86 -4.11 -2.70
CA ASN A 479 10.33 -5.37 -3.31
C ASN A 479 9.28 -6.48 -3.10
N ASN A 480 8.73 -6.54 -1.90
CA ASN A 480 7.85 -7.60 -1.44
C ASN A 480 6.39 -7.40 -1.87
N ALA A 481 5.94 -6.14 -2.04
CA ALA A 481 4.51 -5.84 -2.27
C ALA A 481 3.94 -6.48 -3.56
N PRO A 482 4.59 -6.41 -4.74
CA PRO A 482 4.11 -7.08 -5.94
C PRO A 482 4.11 -8.60 -5.81
N LEU A 483 5.04 -9.15 -5.02
CA LEU A 483 5.22 -10.60 -4.87
C LEU A 483 4.03 -11.26 -4.18
N LEU A 484 3.28 -10.55 -3.34
CA LEU A 484 2.07 -11.06 -2.70
C LEU A 484 1.06 -11.56 -3.73
N GLY A 485 0.78 -10.73 -4.75
CA GLY A 485 -0.16 -11.07 -5.80
C GLY A 485 0.36 -12.19 -6.72
N VAL A 486 1.64 -12.16 -7.09
CA VAL A 486 2.22 -13.20 -7.95
C VAL A 486 2.18 -14.56 -7.24
N LEU A 487 2.59 -14.63 -5.98
CA LEU A 487 2.56 -15.88 -5.21
C LEU A 487 1.12 -16.39 -5.06
N ALA A 488 0.18 -15.52 -4.72
CA ALA A 488 -1.24 -15.89 -4.65
C ALA A 488 -1.75 -16.47 -5.99
N ARG A 489 -1.35 -15.87 -7.11
CA ARG A 489 -1.71 -16.34 -8.45
C ARG A 489 -1.07 -17.69 -8.80
N LEU A 490 0.21 -17.88 -8.48
CA LEU A 490 0.94 -19.12 -8.78
C LEU A 490 0.47 -20.32 -7.94
N ILE A 491 -0.03 -20.10 -6.71
CA ILE A 491 -0.66 -21.17 -5.91
C ILE A 491 -1.86 -21.80 -6.64
N SER A 492 -2.55 -21.05 -7.50
CA SER A 492 -3.70 -21.56 -8.27
C SER A 492 -3.32 -22.38 -9.51
N GLY A 493 -2.03 -22.50 -9.84
CA GLY A 493 -1.56 -23.26 -11.00
C GLY A 493 -1.78 -22.58 -12.36
N SER A 494 -1.63 -23.36 -13.43
CA SER A 494 -1.58 -22.90 -14.84
C SER A 494 -2.94 -22.67 -15.49
N THR A 495 -4.06 -22.94 -14.80
CA THR A 495 -5.39 -22.69 -15.37
C THR A 495 -5.63 -21.19 -15.53
N GLY A 496 -6.15 -20.79 -16.69
CA GLY A 496 -6.50 -19.38 -16.96
C GLY A 496 -7.55 -18.88 -15.98
N PHE A 497 -7.34 -17.69 -15.44
CA PHE A 497 -8.26 -17.06 -14.49
C PHE A 497 -9.12 -16.03 -15.23
N ASP A 498 -10.44 -16.17 -15.15
CA ASP A 498 -11.38 -15.22 -15.74
C ASP A 498 -11.68 -14.09 -14.75
N GLN A 499 -10.94 -12.98 -14.89
CA GLN A 499 -11.09 -11.76 -14.08
C GLN A 499 -12.13 -10.78 -14.67
N LEU A 500 -12.68 -11.05 -15.86
CA LEU A 500 -13.58 -10.11 -16.54
C LEU A 500 -15.07 -10.38 -16.28
N LEU A 501 -15.43 -11.05 -15.19
CA LEU A 501 -16.83 -11.07 -14.76
C LEU A 501 -17.22 -9.76 -14.05
N PRO A 502 -18.34 -9.12 -14.45
CA PRO A 502 -18.69 -7.77 -14.05
C PRO A 502 -19.21 -7.72 -12.61
N GLY A 503 -18.39 -7.18 -11.71
CA GLY A 503 -18.77 -6.83 -10.34
C GLY A 503 -19.16 -5.37 -10.15
N VAL A 504 -19.76 -4.70 -11.16
CA VAL A 504 -20.62 -3.55 -10.85
C VAL A 504 -21.91 -4.14 -10.29
N SER A 505 -21.95 -4.34 -8.97
CA SER A 505 -23.23 -4.27 -8.29
C SER A 505 -23.75 -2.85 -8.53
N PRO A 506 -24.98 -2.66 -9.03
CA PRO A 506 -25.47 -1.33 -9.33
C PRO A 506 -25.36 -0.47 -8.08
N THR A 507 -24.70 0.67 -8.21
CA THR A 507 -24.90 1.78 -7.29
C THR A 507 -26.42 1.97 -7.17
N PRO A 508 -27.04 1.96 -5.98
CA PRO A 508 -28.42 2.41 -5.87
C PRO A 508 -28.47 3.81 -6.48
N SER A 509 -29.26 4.00 -7.53
CA SER A 509 -29.58 5.33 -8.00
C SER A 509 -30.06 6.16 -6.80
N PRO A 510 -29.69 7.44 -6.69
CA PRO A 510 -30.19 8.28 -5.61
C PRO A 510 -31.72 8.24 -5.66
N ILE A 511 -32.34 7.67 -4.63
CA ILE A 511 -33.79 7.66 -4.50
C ILE A 511 -34.20 9.13 -4.27
N ILE A 512 -34.62 9.81 -5.33
CA ILE A 512 -35.35 11.07 -5.22
C ILE A 512 -36.75 10.71 -4.73
N ILE A 513 -36.93 10.63 -3.41
CA ILE A 513 -38.27 10.58 -2.81
C ILE A 513 -38.88 11.97 -2.97
N LYS A 514 -39.72 12.16 -3.99
CA LYS A 514 -40.70 13.25 -4.00
C LYS A 514 -41.74 12.94 -2.92
N PRO A 515 -41.94 13.80 -1.89
CA PRO A 515 -42.98 13.57 -0.90
C PRO A 515 -44.35 13.80 -1.54
N ALA A 516 -45.20 12.76 -1.51
CA ALA A 516 -46.64 12.91 -1.70
C ALA A 516 -47.29 13.45 -0.41
N PRO A 517 -48.37 14.24 -0.49
CA PRO A 517 -48.96 14.92 0.66
C PRO A 517 -49.71 13.95 1.56
N VAL A 518 -49.49 14.05 2.88
CA VAL A 518 -50.19 13.25 3.90
C VAL A 518 -51.22 14.12 4.64
N PRO A 519 -52.44 13.61 4.94
CA PRO A 519 -53.56 14.41 5.44
C PRO A 519 -53.46 14.77 6.94
N ASN A 520 -54.06 15.92 7.27
CA ASN A 520 -54.20 16.50 8.60
C ASN A 520 -54.81 15.56 9.65
N LYS A 521 -54.15 15.46 10.82
CA LYS A 521 -54.83 15.13 12.09
C LYS A 521 -54.57 16.20 13.15
N LYS A 522 -55.66 16.54 13.84
CA LYS A 522 -55.81 17.60 14.85
C LYS A 522 -54.95 17.36 16.11
N PRO A 523 -54.52 18.42 16.83
CA PRO A 523 -53.61 18.30 17.96
C PRO A 523 -54.36 17.99 19.27
N THR A 524 -53.73 17.18 20.13
CA THR A 524 -54.07 17.06 21.56
C THR A 524 -52.92 17.62 22.38
N THR A 525 -53.25 18.47 23.35
CA THR A 525 -52.32 19.24 24.20
C THR A 525 -51.54 18.35 25.18
N PRO A 526 -50.21 18.53 25.35
CA PRO A 526 -49.43 17.87 26.39
C PRO A 526 -49.55 18.57 27.77
N PRO A 527 -49.41 17.83 28.89
CA PRO A 527 -49.25 18.40 30.23
C PRO A 527 -47.81 18.93 30.46
N ALA A 528 -47.69 19.83 31.44
CA ALA A 528 -46.48 20.60 31.75
C ALA A 528 -45.25 19.76 32.21
N PRO A 529 -44.00 20.19 31.92
CA PRO A 529 -42.81 19.36 32.04
C PRO A 529 -42.12 19.43 33.41
N SER A 530 -41.75 18.27 33.94
CA SER A 530 -40.68 18.12 34.94
C SER A 530 -39.31 18.45 34.31
N PRO A 531 -38.34 19.02 35.04
CA PRO A 531 -37.03 19.33 34.47
C PRO A 531 -36.27 18.06 34.10
N SER A 532 -35.95 17.89 32.83
CA SER A 532 -35.14 16.76 32.33
C SER A 532 -33.78 16.72 33.05
N PRO A 533 -33.31 15.54 33.53
CA PRO A 533 -32.04 15.40 34.25
C PRO A 533 -30.80 15.62 33.38
N ILE A 534 -30.98 15.83 32.07
CA ILE A 534 -29.94 16.09 31.10
C ILE A 534 -30.31 17.37 30.36
N THR A 535 -29.41 18.35 30.35
CA THR A 535 -29.60 19.61 29.63
C THR A 535 -28.73 19.64 28.39
N ILE A 536 -29.30 20.06 27.27
CA ILE A 536 -28.60 20.26 26.00
C ILE A 536 -28.54 21.76 25.71
N SER A 537 -27.37 22.26 25.37
CA SER A 537 -27.18 23.63 24.88
C SER A 537 -26.39 23.63 23.58
N GLN A 538 -26.89 24.34 22.56
CA GLN A 538 -26.26 24.45 21.25
C GLN A 538 -25.78 25.88 21.02
N LYS A 539 -24.53 26.04 20.60
CA LYS A 539 -23.91 27.34 20.29
C LYS A 539 -23.31 27.32 18.90
N MET A 540 -23.64 28.31 18.07
CA MET A 540 -22.89 28.55 16.83
C MET A 540 -21.47 29.00 17.19
N THR A 541 -20.47 28.30 16.66
CA THR A 541 -19.06 28.57 16.95
C THR A 541 -18.30 29.14 15.76
N ASN A 542 -18.74 28.85 14.53
CA ASN A 542 -18.13 29.38 13.33
C ASN A 542 -19.13 29.36 12.15
N SER A 543 -18.85 30.14 11.11
CA SER A 543 -19.55 30.09 9.83
C SER A 543 -18.62 30.45 8.67
N TRP A 544 -18.74 29.76 7.53
CA TRP A 544 -17.97 30.07 6.32
C TRP A 544 -18.82 29.83 5.07
N ARG A 545 -18.38 30.40 3.94
CA ARG A 545 -19.00 30.20 2.63
C ARG A 545 -18.14 29.26 1.80
N SER A 546 -18.76 28.26 1.18
CA SER A 546 -18.11 27.37 0.22
C SER A 546 -19.11 27.01 -0.87
N GLU A 547 -18.69 27.08 -2.14
CA GLU A 547 -19.53 26.79 -3.33
C GLU A 547 -20.89 27.51 -3.33
N GLY A 548 -20.90 28.80 -2.94
CA GLY A 548 -22.12 29.61 -2.90
C GLY A 548 -23.06 29.32 -1.73
N LYS A 549 -22.79 28.31 -0.89
CA LYS A 549 -23.58 27.98 0.32
C LYS A 549 -22.87 28.43 1.59
N VAL A 550 -23.64 28.84 2.60
CA VAL A 550 -23.13 29.18 3.92
C VAL A 550 -23.24 27.96 4.83
N TYR A 551 -22.15 27.60 5.49
CA TYR A 551 -22.07 26.52 6.46
C TYR A 551 -21.89 27.11 7.86
N TYR A 552 -22.52 26.48 8.85
CA TYR A 552 -22.42 26.83 10.25
C TYR A 552 -21.88 25.65 11.04
N ARG A 553 -20.92 25.89 11.93
CA ARG A 553 -20.41 24.92 12.90
C ARG A 553 -21.09 25.14 14.24
N TYR A 554 -21.84 24.15 14.72
CA TYR A 554 -22.49 24.18 16.03
C TYR A 554 -21.77 23.27 17.01
N SER A 555 -21.39 23.82 18.16
CA SER A 555 -21.00 23.05 19.33
C SER A 555 -22.25 22.75 20.17
N THR A 556 -22.42 21.48 20.51
CA THR A 556 -23.53 21.00 21.35
C THR A 556 -22.97 20.41 22.63
N ARG A 557 -23.30 21.04 23.75
CA ARG A 557 -22.92 20.59 25.08
C ARG A 557 -24.08 19.88 25.75
N LEU A 558 -23.85 18.63 26.15
CA LEU A 558 -24.80 17.82 26.91
C LEU A 558 -24.28 17.68 28.34
N THR A 559 -25.07 18.10 29.32
CA THR A 559 -24.67 18.11 30.74
C THR A 559 -25.56 17.19 31.55
N ASN A 560 -24.95 16.28 32.32
CA ASN A 560 -25.66 15.47 33.30
C ASN A 560 -25.92 16.33 34.55
N ARG A 561 -27.19 16.72 34.77
CA ARG A 561 -27.64 17.50 35.93
C ARG A 561 -28.25 16.62 37.03
N SER A 562 -28.24 15.29 36.85
CA SER A 562 -28.65 14.36 37.90
C SER A 562 -27.57 14.20 38.97
N THR A 563 -27.92 13.54 40.06
CA THR A 563 -27.01 13.13 41.14
C THR A 563 -26.29 11.81 40.86
N GLN A 564 -26.61 11.14 39.75
CA GLN A 564 -26.15 9.78 39.39
C GLN A 564 -25.30 9.79 38.11
N THR A 565 -24.56 8.70 37.87
CA THR A 565 -23.74 8.57 36.67
C THR A 565 -24.59 8.15 35.48
N LEU A 566 -24.49 8.90 34.38
CA LEU A 566 -25.23 8.62 33.15
C LEU A 566 -24.52 7.55 32.32
N LYS A 567 -25.23 6.46 31.99
CA LYS A 567 -24.76 5.38 31.10
C LYS A 567 -25.75 5.15 29.96
N ASN A 568 -25.32 4.38 28.95
CA ASN A 568 -26.17 3.95 27.82
C ASN A 568 -26.94 5.09 27.14
N LEU A 569 -26.30 6.25 27.01
CA LEU A 569 -26.89 7.45 26.41
C LEU A 569 -27.22 7.19 24.94
N LYS A 570 -28.45 7.52 24.54
CA LYS A 570 -28.90 7.62 23.16
C LYS A 570 -29.48 9.01 22.91
N ILE A 571 -29.01 9.61 21.84
CA ILE A 571 -29.35 10.94 21.35
C ILE A 571 -29.97 10.75 19.96
N SER A 572 -31.16 11.30 19.76
CA SER A 572 -31.78 11.44 18.46
C SER A 572 -31.44 12.81 17.90
N ILE A 573 -30.90 12.84 16.69
CA ILE A 573 -30.58 14.09 16.00
C ILE A 573 -31.34 14.09 14.69
N THR A 574 -32.28 15.04 14.56
CA THR A 574 -33.10 15.21 13.35
C THR A 574 -32.82 16.57 12.72
N LYS A 575 -33.14 16.69 11.42
CA LYS A 575 -32.72 17.86 10.61
C LYS A 575 -31.20 18.08 10.69
N LEU A 576 -30.43 17.01 10.50
CA LEU A 576 -28.98 17.07 10.34
C LEU A 576 -28.63 16.62 8.92
N TYR A 577 -28.04 17.53 8.12
CA TYR A 577 -27.69 17.29 6.71
C TYR A 577 -26.19 17.36 6.46
N GLY A 578 -25.38 17.56 7.51
CA GLY A 578 -23.93 17.60 7.40
C GLY A 578 -23.25 16.76 8.48
N PRO A 579 -21.91 16.73 8.49
CA PRO A 579 -21.13 15.83 9.32
C PRO A 579 -21.20 16.19 10.82
N ILE A 580 -21.01 15.17 11.66
CA ILE A 580 -21.06 15.24 13.12
C ILE A 580 -19.86 14.51 13.73
N TRP A 581 -19.30 15.06 14.81
CA TRP A 581 -18.12 14.56 15.52
C TRP A 581 -18.35 14.62 17.03
N GLY A 582 -17.68 13.74 17.79
CA GLY A 582 -17.77 13.71 19.26
C GLY A 582 -18.89 12.82 19.82
N VAL A 583 -19.57 12.06 18.96
CA VAL A 583 -20.57 11.03 19.32
C VAL A 583 -20.44 9.82 18.41
N THR A 584 -20.78 8.62 18.89
CA THR A 584 -20.75 7.38 18.11
C THR A 584 -22.14 7.03 17.59
N LYS A 585 -22.29 6.84 16.27
CA LYS A 585 -23.58 6.44 15.69
C LYS A 585 -23.87 4.96 15.96
N THR A 586 -25.03 4.67 16.55
CA THR A 586 -25.54 3.31 16.83
C THR A 586 -26.96 3.19 16.28
N GLY A 587 -27.11 2.55 15.13
CA GLY A 587 -28.38 2.48 14.39
C GLY A 587 -28.89 3.88 14.00
N ASN A 588 -30.12 4.21 14.38
CA ASN A 588 -30.76 5.51 14.13
C ASN A 588 -30.51 6.54 15.26
N SER A 589 -29.57 6.29 16.15
CA SER A 589 -29.26 7.14 17.31
C SER A 589 -27.76 7.36 17.47
N TYR A 590 -27.38 8.33 18.28
CA TYR A 590 -25.99 8.64 18.63
C TYR A 590 -25.77 8.39 20.13
N GLY A 591 -24.64 7.81 20.51
CA GLY A 591 -24.26 7.59 21.90
C GLY A 591 -22.98 8.30 22.28
N PHE A 592 -22.40 7.90 23.41
CA PHE A 592 -21.08 8.38 23.81
C PHE A 592 -20.03 8.10 22.73
N PRO A 593 -19.00 8.96 22.59
CA PRO A 593 -17.85 8.63 21.74
C PRO A 593 -17.16 7.35 22.23
N SER A 594 -16.45 6.64 21.35
CA SER A 594 -15.87 5.31 21.63
C SER A 594 -14.95 5.25 22.85
N TRP A 595 -14.34 6.37 23.23
CA TRP A 595 -13.45 6.51 24.39
C TRP A 595 -14.17 6.85 25.70
N MET A 596 -15.50 7.02 25.69
CA MET A 596 -16.31 7.33 26.88
C MET A 596 -17.45 6.32 27.03
N GLN A 597 -17.61 5.74 28.21
CA GLN A 597 -18.68 4.78 28.50
C GLN A 597 -19.77 5.34 29.44
N SER A 598 -19.48 6.45 30.12
CA SER A 598 -20.37 7.07 31.10
C SER A 598 -20.08 8.56 31.29
N LEU A 599 -21.05 9.34 31.77
CA LEU A 599 -20.91 10.75 32.10
C LEU A 599 -21.30 11.00 33.58
N PRO A 600 -20.34 11.27 34.48
CA PRO A 600 -20.61 11.50 35.89
C PRO A 600 -21.52 12.69 36.18
N ALA A 601 -22.11 12.73 37.37
CA ALA A 601 -22.94 13.83 37.85
C ALA A 601 -22.21 15.19 37.72
N GLY A 602 -22.90 16.20 37.19
CA GLY A 602 -22.37 17.55 37.00
C GLY A 602 -21.36 17.70 35.84
N LYS A 603 -20.98 16.63 35.15
CA LYS A 603 -20.06 16.69 34.01
C LYS A 603 -20.82 16.90 32.70
N SER A 604 -20.09 17.42 31.71
CA SER A 604 -20.59 17.66 30.36
C SER A 604 -19.74 16.93 29.33
N MET A 605 -20.39 16.47 28.27
CA MET A 605 -19.73 16.10 27.03
C MET A 605 -20.07 17.13 25.94
N GLU A 606 -19.22 17.23 24.93
CA GLU A 606 -19.41 18.13 23.81
C GLU A 606 -19.24 17.38 22.51
N PHE A 607 -20.12 17.67 21.56
CA PHE A 607 -20.04 17.17 20.20
C PHE A 607 -20.36 18.29 19.23
N VAL A 608 -19.89 18.17 18.00
CA VAL A 608 -19.91 19.24 17.02
C VAL A 608 -20.54 18.74 15.74
N TYR A 609 -21.31 19.58 15.07
CA TYR A 609 -21.78 19.27 13.73
C TYR A 609 -21.74 20.50 12.82
N ILE A 610 -21.66 20.24 11.53
CA ILE A 610 -21.69 21.26 10.48
C ILE A 610 -22.98 21.13 9.70
N HIS A 611 -23.63 22.26 9.42
CA HIS A 611 -24.91 22.27 8.71
C HIS A 611 -25.11 23.59 7.96
N THR A 612 -25.84 23.58 6.85
CA THR A 612 -26.19 24.74 6.00
C THR A 612 -27.46 25.52 6.39
N ALA A 613 -27.95 25.39 7.63
CA ALA A 613 -29.27 25.82 8.08
C ALA A 613 -29.27 26.06 9.60
N SER A 614 -30.44 26.34 10.18
CA SER A 614 -30.64 26.50 11.63
C SER A 614 -30.21 25.25 12.42
N PRO A 615 -29.95 25.35 13.74
CA PRO A 615 -29.44 24.25 14.54
C PRO A 615 -30.26 22.96 14.36
N ALA A 616 -29.59 21.81 14.27
CA ALA A 616 -30.24 20.51 14.23
C ALA A 616 -31.02 20.27 15.54
N ASN A 617 -32.10 19.50 15.46
CA ASN A 617 -32.89 19.15 16.63
C ASN A 617 -32.21 18.01 17.38
N VAL A 618 -31.65 18.29 18.55
CA VAL A 618 -30.97 17.31 19.41
C VAL A 618 -31.85 16.96 20.60
N LEU A 619 -32.15 15.68 20.77
CA LEU A 619 -32.98 15.16 21.86
C LEU A 619 -32.32 13.95 22.50
N VAL A 620 -32.36 13.84 23.83
CA VAL A 620 -32.00 12.58 24.49
C VAL A 620 -33.19 11.62 24.38
N SER A 621 -33.00 10.48 23.73
CA SER A 621 -34.04 9.48 23.50
C SER A 621 -34.03 8.34 24.50
N LYS A 622 -32.86 7.99 25.07
CA LYS A 622 -32.72 6.97 26.12
C LYS A 622 -31.46 7.20 26.93
N TYR A 623 -31.49 6.85 28.21
CA TYR A 623 -30.32 6.80 29.08
C TYR A 623 -30.59 5.89 30.28
N TYR A 624 -29.55 5.59 31.04
CA TYR A 624 -29.60 4.93 32.34
C TYR A 624 -28.87 5.79 33.37
N LEU A 625 -29.41 5.91 34.59
CA LEU A 625 -28.75 6.57 35.72
C LEU A 625 -28.38 5.49 36.74
N GLU A 626 -27.11 5.48 37.15
CA GLU A 626 -26.53 4.56 38.13
C GLU A 626 -26.03 5.29 39.36
#